data_AF-A0A3D5W9K8-F1
#
_entry.id   AF-A0A3D5W9K8-F1
#
_cell.length_a   1.000
_cell.length_b   1.000
_cell.length_c   1.000
_cell.angle_alpha   90.00
_cell.angle_beta   90.00
_cell.angle_gamma   90.00
#
_symmetry.space_group_name_H-M   'P 1'
#
loop_
_entity.id
_entity.type
_entity.pdbx_description
1 polymer ?
#
loop_
_entity_poly.entity_id
_entity_poly.type
_entity_poly.pdbx_seq_one_letter_code
_entity_poly.pdbx_strand_id
1 'polypeptide(L)'
;MHTDAKSLKEWGDRLFSAKRPLDTRNQSIADHFYVERADFTVTRDIGDEYADHLMSGYPAMVRRDLGNSLGSMLRPKGQPWFHIGADREEKETHEAKAWLE
;
A
#
# COMPACT_ATOMS: atom_id res chain seq x y z
N MET A 1 22.10 5.17 -22.23
CA MET A 1 20.89 6.03 -22.26
C MET A 1 21.10 7.17 -21.28
N HIS A 2 21.49 8.35 -21.75
CA HIS A 2 21.47 9.54 -20.91
C HIS A 2 20.03 10.07 -20.92
N THR A 3 19.27 9.74 -19.89
CA THR A 3 17.92 10.29 -19.72
C THR A 3 18.07 11.74 -19.27
N ASP A 4 17.83 12.67 -20.18
CA ASP A 4 17.84 14.11 -19.88
C ASP A 4 16.74 14.45 -18.85
N ALA A 5 16.97 15.45 -17.99
CA ALA A 5 16.02 15.86 -16.96
C ALA A 5 14.65 16.24 -17.56
N LYS A 6 14.67 16.80 -18.78
CA LYS A 6 13.45 17.13 -19.52
C LYS A 6 12.61 15.88 -19.85
N SER A 7 13.24 14.81 -20.34
CA SER A 7 12.50 13.61 -20.72
C SER A 7 11.96 12.86 -19.49
N LEU A 8 12.67 12.91 -18.36
CA LEU A 8 12.13 12.42 -17.08
C LEU A 8 10.88 13.17 -16.65
N LYS A 9 10.88 14.51 -16.76
CA LYS A 9 9.72 15.34 -16.43
C LYS A 9 8.53 14.99 -17.33
N GLU A 10 8.73 14.93 -18.65
CA GLU A 10 7.66 14.61 -19.61
C GLU A 10 7.06 13.22 -19.37
N TRP A 11 7.89 12.24 -19.02
CA TRP A 11 7.41 10.91 -18.64
C TRP A 11 6.62 10.92 -17.34
N GLY A 12 7.09 11.65 -16.33
CA GLY A 12 6.38 11.87 -15.08
C GLY A 12 5.00 12.48 -15.33
N ASP A 13 4.96 13.64 -16.02
CA ASP A 13 3.73 14.35 -16.35
C ASP A 13 2.72 13.42 -17.05
N ARG A 14 3.18 12.64 -18.04
CA ARG A 14 2.35 11.66 -18.75
C ARG A 14 1.80 10.57 -17.84
N LEU A 15 2.65 9.95 -17.02
CA LEU A 15 2.26 8.83 -16.15
C LEU A 15 1.35 9.28 -15.00
N PHE A 16 1.66 10.41 -14.37
CA PHE A 16 0.82 10.97 -13.30
C PHE A 16 -0.52 11.45 -13.85
N SER A 17 -0.55 12.03 -15.06
CA SER A 17 -1.81 12.36 -15.74
C SER A 17 -2.65 11.12 -16.02
N ALA A 18 -2.03 10.04 -16.50
CA ALA A 18 -2.72 8.77 -16.76
C ALA A 18 -3.25 8.11 -15.47
N LYS A 19 -2.56 8.29 -14.34
CA LYS A 19 -2.97 7.79 -13.02
C LYS A 19 -4.11 8.59 -12.38
N ARG A 20 -4.36 9.83 -12.83
CA ARG A 20 -5.34 10.73 -12.22
C ARG A 20 -6.73 10.13 -11.98
N PRO A 21 -7.35 9.34 -12.90
CA PRO A 21 -8.65 8.73 -12.65
C PRO A 21 -8.63 7.73 -11.47
N LEU A 22 -7.53 7.01 -11.30
CA LEU A 22 -7.35 6.09 -10.18
C LEU A 22 -7.21 6.86 -8.86
N ASP A 23 -6.47 7.97 -8.88
CA ASP A 23 -6.32 8.82 -7.69
C ASP A 23 -7.66 9.45 -7.27
N THR A 24 -8.47 9.94 -8.21
CA THR A 24 -9.82 10.44 -7.92
C THR A 24 -10.71 9.36 -7.33
N ARG A 25 -10.69 8.14 -7.88
CA ARG A 25 -11.44 7.01 -7.33
C ARG A 25 -10.97 6.68 -5.91
N ASN A 26 -9.66 6.62 -5.69
CA ASN A 26 -9.08 6.28 -4.40
C ASN A 26 -9.34 7.36 -3.35
N GLN A 27 -9.34 8.64 -3.75
CA GLN A 27 -9.77 9.75 -2.89
C GLN A 27 -11.18 9.51 -2.37
N SER A 28 -12.15 9.27 -3.27
CA SER A 28 -13.55 9.05 -2.88
C SER A 28 -13.73 7.84 -1.95
N ILE A 29 -12.98 6.75 -2.18
CA ILE A 29 -12.99 5.58 -1.29
C ILE A 29 -12.39 5.95 0.08
N ALA A 30 -11.25 6.64 0.09
CA ALA A 30 -10.56 7.01 1.31
C ALA A 30 -11.38 8.00 2.15
N ASP A 31 -12.06 8.96 1.53
CA ASP A 31 -12.95 9.90 2.24
C ASP A 31 -14.07 9.19 3.00
N HIS A 32 -14.50 8.00 2.57
CA HIS A 32 -15.52 7.24 3.28
C HIS A 32 -14.96 6.18 4.24
N PHE A 33 -13.85 5.52 3.90
CA PHE A 33 -13.37 4.32 4.61
C PHE A 33 -11.99 4.48 5.29
N TYR A 34 -11.21 5.48 4.93
CA TYR A 34 -9.83 5.68 5.39
C TYR A 34 -9.46 7.17 5.40
N VAL A 35 -10.19 7.99 6.17
CA VAL A 35 -10.04 9.45 6.13
C VAL A 35 -8.61 9.88 6.44
N GLU A 36 -7.92 9.28 7.42
CA GLU A 36 -6.53 9.62 7.74
C GLU A 36 -5.53 9.42 6.57
N ARG A 37 -5.93 8.79 5.45
CA ARG A 37 -5.13 8.58 4.23
C ARG A 37 -5.85 9.02 2.95
N ALA A 38 -6.81 9.93 3.09
CA ALA A 38 -7.55 10.49 1.98
C ALA A 38 -6.87 11.76 1.44
N ASP A 39 -5.65 11.59 0.94
CA ASP A 39 -4.75 12.64 0.45
C ASP A 39 -4.29 12.38 -1.00
N PHE A 40 -5.05 11.58 -1.77
CA PHE A 40 -4.71 11.21 -3.14
C PHE A 40 -4.78 12.39 -4.12
N THR A 41 -5.69 13.33 -3.89
CA THR A 41 -5.92 14.48 -4.79
C THR A 41 -5.93 15.83 -4.08
N VAL A 42 -5.88 15.84 -2.75
CA VAL A 42 -5.93 17.02 -1.91
C VAL A 42 -4.81 16.97 -0.87
N THR A 43 -4.34 18.13 -0.45
CA THR A 43 -3.45 18.28 0.71
C THR A 43 -4.26 18.88 1.83
N ARG A 44 -4.21 18.28 3.02
CA ARG A 44 -4.92 18.78 4.20
C ARG A 44 -4.02 19.68 5.03
N ASP A 45 -4.53 20.83 5.40
CA ASP A 45 -3.86 21.80 6.26
C ASP A 45 -4.28 21.63 7.72
N ILE A 46 -3.51 22.21 8.66
CA ILE A 46 -3.75 22.11 10.11
C ILE A 46 -5.13 22.66 10.51
N GLY A 47 -5.73 23.54 9.69
CA GLY A 47 -7.06 24.11 9.91
C GLY A 47 -8.22 23.27 9.40
N ASP A 48 -7.96 22.17 8.68
CA ASP A 48 -9.02 21.34 8.13
C ASP A 48 -9.66 20.45 9.22
N GLU A 49 -10.98 20.41 9.25
CA GLU A 49 -11.72 19.56 10.20
C GLU A 49 -11.63 18.09 9.78
N TYR A 50 -11.16 17.24 10.70
CA TYR A 50 -10.96 15.83 10.43
C TYR A 50 -12.30 15.08 10.34
N ALA A 51 -12.59 14.51 9.17
CA ALA A 51 -13.76 13.66 8.93
C ALA A 51 -15.12 14.33 9.22
N ASP A 52 -15.18 15.66 9.07
CA ASP A 52 -16.38 16.49 9.30
C ASP A 52 -17.60 16.05 8.45
N HIS A 53 -17.35 15.53 7.26
CA HIS A 53 -18.35 15.07 6.31
C HIS A 53 -18.93 13.68 6.66
N LEU A 54 -18.41 12.99 7.67
CA LEU A 54 -18.87 11.65 8.06
C LEU A 54 -19.89 11.69 9.20
N MET A 55 -21.07 11.14 8.94
CA MET A 55 -22.14 10.97 9.94
C MET A 55 -21.95 9.73 10.83
N SER A 56 -20.99 8.85 10.51
CA SER A 56 -20.72 7.61 11.26
C SER A 56 -19.29 7.11 11.01
N GLY A 57 -18.67 6.57 12.06
CA GLY A 57 -17.36 5.89 11.98
C GLY A 57 -17.42 4.44 11.51
N TYR A 58 -18.61 3.88 11.24
CA TYR A 58 -18.78 2.47 10.89
C TYR A 58 -17.93 2.02 9.68
N PRO A 59 -17.89 2.75 8.54
CA PRO A 59 -17.06 2.35 7.40
C PRO A 59 -15.56 2.26 7.73
N ALA A 60 -15.05 3.17 8.57
CA ALA A 60 -13.65 3.16 9.00
C ALA A 60 -13.33 1.93 9.86
N MET A 61 -14.24 1.52 10.74
CA MET A 61 -14.09 0.29 11.54
C MET A 61 -14.05 -0.96 10.65
N VAL A 62 -14.98 -1.07 9.69
CA VAL A 62 -15.02 -2.21 8.76
C VAL A 62 -13.71 -2.31 7.96
N ARG A 63 -13.19 -1.18 7.45
CA ARG A 63 -11.91 -1.14 6.74
C ARG A 63 -10.77 -1.65 7.61
N ARG A 64 -10.71 -1.18 8.86
CA ARG A 64 -9.67 -1.59 9.83
C ARG A 64 -9.73 -3.10 10.09
N ASP A 65 -10.92 -3.63 10.35
CA ASP A 65 -11.08 -5.04 10.73
C ASP A 65 -10.80 -5.97 9.55
N LEU A 66 -11.17 -5.59 8.32
CA LEU A 66 -10.77 -6.30 7.10
C LEU A 66 -9.25 -6.27 6.90
N GLY A 67 -8.62 -5.10 7.04
CA GLY A 67 -7.16 -4.96 6.93
C GLY A 67 -6.41 -5.80 7.95
N ASN A 68 -6.89 -5.83 9.20
CA ASN A 68 -6.35 -6.67 10.26
C ASN A 68 -6.49 -8.16 9.93
N SER A 69 -7.62 -8.57 9.36
CA SER A 69 -7.88 -9.96 8.95
C SER A 69 -6.94 -10.40 7.83
N LEU A 70 -6.72 -9.57 6.81
CA LEU A 70 -5.72 -9.85 5.77
C LEU A 70 -4.31 -9.93 6.35
N GLY A 71 -3.97 -9.04 7.30
CA GLY A 71 -2.70 -9.05 8.00
C GLY A 71 -2.46 -10.36 8.78
N SER A 72 -3.47 -10.84 9.51
CA SER A 72 -3.36 -12.07 10.29
C SER A 72 -3.29 -13.33 9.42
N MET A 73 -3.98 -13.34 8.27
CA MET A 73 -3.93 -14.46 7.32
C MET A 73 -2.62 -14.55 6.56
N LEU A 74 -2.09 -13.41 6.07
CA LEU A 74 -0.88 -13.39 5.24
C LEU A 74 0.41 -13.38 6.06
N ARG A 75 0.37 -12.82 7.28
CA ARG A 75 1.55 -12.66 8.16
C ARG A 75 1.17 -12.97 9.61
N PRO A 76 0.81 -14.23 9.92
CA PRO A 76 0.47 -14.66 11.27
C PRO A 76 1.61 -14.37 12.26
N LYS A 77 1.25 -13.80 13.41
CA LYS A 77 2.23 -13.55 14.49
C LYS A 77 2.66 -14.89 15.11
N GLY A 78 3.96 -15.06 15.30
CA GLY A 78 4.53 -16.25 15.94
C GLY A 78 4.56 -17.49 15.04
N GLN A 79 4.30 -17.35 13.73
CA GLN A 79 4.46 -18.42 12.75
C GLN A 79 5.32 -17.92 11.58
N PRO A 80 6.21 -18.75 11.02
CA PRO A 80 6.85 -18.45 9.75
C PRO A 80 5.79 -18.27 8.67
N TRP A 81 5.81 -17.12 7.99
CA TRP A 81 4.86 -16.78 6.91
C TRP A 81 5.55 -16.63 5.55
N PHE A 82 6.87 -16.80 5.53
CA PHE A 82 7.70 -16.76 4.34
C PHE A 82 8.86 -17.73 4.53
N HIS A 83 9.30 -18.35 3.44
CA HIS A 83 10.43 -19.27 3.41
C HIS A 83 11.36 -18.88 2.26
N ILE A 84 12.66 -18.85 2.53
CA ILE A 84 13.68 -18.70 1.51
C ILE A 84 14.11 -20.12 1.11
N GLY A 85 14.17 -20.38 -0.19
CA GLY A 85 14.60 -21.66 -0.74
C GLY A 85 15.54 -21.45 -1.92
N ALA A 86 16.31 -22.48 -2.25
CA ALA A 86 17.09 -22.48 -3.48
C ALA A 86 16.20 -22.84 -4.66
N ASP A 87 16.50 -22.29 -5.84
CA ASP A 87 15.78 -22.62 -7.08
C ASP A 87 15.84 -24.12 -7.44
N ARG A 88 16.82 -24.86 -6.90
CA ARG A 88 16.98 -26.31 -7.09
C ARG A 88 17.07 -27.01 -5.75
N GLU A 89 16.21 -28.01 -5.55
CA GLU A 89 16.13 -28.82 -4.33
C GLU A 89 17.45 -29.51 -3.99
N GLU A 90 18.21 -29.94 -5.00
CA GLU A 90 19.53 -30.57 -4.85
C GLU A 90 20.57 -29.67 -4.14
N LYS A 91 20.37 -28.35 -4.16
CA LYS A 91 21.25 -27.37 -3.51
C LYS A 91 20.83 -27.04 -2.09
N GLU A 92 19.68 -27.54 -1.63
CA GLU A 92 19.21 -27.36 -0.26
C GLU A 92 19.85 -28.39 0.68
N THR A 93 21.18 -28.38 0.75
CA THR A 93 21.91 -29.18 1.75
C THR A 93 21.51 -28.74 3.15
N HIS A 94 21.75 -29.60 4.15
CA HIS A 94 21.47 -29.25 5.55
C HIS A 94 22.17 -27.96 5.98
N GLU A 95 23.43 -27.76 5.55
CA GLU A 95 24.19 -26.53 5.80
C GLU A 95 23.53 -25.32 5.14
N ALA A 96 23.02 -25.45 3.91
CA ALA A 96 22.32 -24.38 3.23
C ALA A 96 20.99 -24.02 3.93
N LYS A 97 20.22 -25.01 4.39
CA LYS A 97 18.99 -24.77 5.17
C LYS A 97 19.28 -24.08 6.50
N ALA A 98 20.30 -24.53 7.23
CA ALA A 98 20.73 -23.92 8.48
C ALA A 98 21.24 -22.47 8.32
N TRP A 99 21.72 -22.09 7.14
CA TRP A 99 22.10 -20.71 6.83
C TRP A 99 20.89 -19.82 6.46
N LEU A 100 19.80 -20.42 5.96
CA LEU A 100 18.60 -19.71 5.49
C LEU A 100 17.52 -19.53 6.57
N GLU A 101 17.61 -20.26 7.68
CA GLU A 101 16.74 -20.17 8.87
C GLU A 101 17.22 -19.11 9.87
#